data_AF-A0A920J0Q5-F1
#
_entry.id   AF-A0A920J0Q5-F1
#
_cell.length_a   1.000
_cell.length_b   1.000
_cell.length_c   1.000
_cell.angle_alpha   90.00
_cell.angle_beta   90.00
_cell.angle_gamma   90.00
#
_symmetry.space_group_name_H-M   'P 1'
#
loop_
_entity.id
_entity.type
_entity.pdbx_description
1 polymer ?
#
loop_
_entity_poly.entity_id
_entity_poly.type
_entity_poly.pdbx_seq_one_letter_code
_entity_poly.pdbx_strand_id
1 'polypeptide(L)' 'MIKKIFPSLKYISYLLWVPLILTISFEIITFSDWIYEFNWDRNNISYRSNLTNNELGQVSDQIKDYFKNDDEKIISI' A
#
# COMPACT_ATOMS: atom_id res chain seq x y z
N MET A 1 20.84 25.64 -27.60
CA MET A 1 21.08 24.91 -26.34
C MET A 1 19.81 24.28 -25.71
N ILE A 2 18.62 24.41 -26.34
CA ILE A 2 17.33 23.99 -25.76
C ILE A 2 17.06 22.47 -25.90
N LYS A 3 17.69 21.79 -26.88
CA LYS A 3 17.46 20.36 -27.17
C LYS A 3 17.90 19.38 -26.07
N LYS A 4 18.85 19.75 -25.20
CA LYS A 4 19.36 18.88 -24.12
C LYS A 4 18.54 18.95 -22.82
N ILE A 5 17.69 19.96 -22.65
CA ILE A 5 16.90 20.18 -21.42
C ILE A 5 15.66 19.27 -21.37
N PHE A 6 15.07 18.98 -22.53
CA PHE A 6 13.86 18.16 -22.63
C PHE A 6 14.02 16.70 -22.15
N PRO A 7 15.09 15.96 -22.53
CA PRO A 7 15.31 14.61 -22.01
C PRO A 7 15.56 14.60 -20.50
N SER A 8 16.37 15.54 -19.99
CA SER A 8 16.68 15.63 -18.55
C SER A 8 15.44 15.91 -17.71
N LEU A 9 14.51 16.76 -18.19
CA LEU A 9 13.25 17.02 -17.49
C LEU A 9 12.38 15.76 -17.38
N LYS A 10 12.38 14.91 -18.41
CA LYS A 10 11.65 13.63 -18.42
C LYS A 10 12.20 12.67 -17.37
N TYR A 11 13.52 12.54 -17.27
CA TYR A 11 14.13 11.67 -16.26
C TYR A 11 13.92 12.18 -14.83
N ILE A 12 14.02 13.50 -14.61
CA ILE A 12 13.71 14.12 -13.32
C ILE A 12 12.23 13.90 -12.94
N SER A 13 11.33 14.02 -13.91
CA SER A 13 9.91 13.71 -13.73
C SER A 13 9.70 12.26 -13.26
N TYR A 14 10.33 11.27 -13.90
CA TYR A 14 10.22 9.87 -13.43
C TYR A 14 10.83 9.66 -12.04
N LEU A 15 11.97 10.28 -11.75
CA LEU A 15 12.62 10.22 -10.44
C LEU A 15 11.72 10.72 -9.31
N LEU A 16 10.81 11.66 -9.59
CA LEU A 16 9.88 12.19 -8.60
C LEU A 16 8.55 11.43 -8.58
N TRP A 17 7.93 11.25 -9.75
CA TRP A 17 6.58 10.69 -9.84
C TRP A 17 6.53 9.18 -9.59
N VAL A 18 7.54 8.41 -10.01
CA VAL A 18 7.51 6.96 -9.82
C VAL A 18 7.56 6.60 -8.33
N PRO A 19 8.51 7.11 -7.52
CA PRO A 19 8.50 6.85 -6.08
C PRO A 19 7.23 7.35 -5.41
N LEU A 20 6.76 8.56 -5.77
CA LEU A 20 5.56 9.14 -5.17
C LEU A 20 4.31 8.27 -5.41
N ILE A 21 4.08 7.83 -6.66
CA ILE A 21 2.94 6.97 -7.00
C ILE A 21 3.06 5.63 -6.28
N LEU A 22 4.26 5.05 -6.19
CA LEU A 22 4.48 3.80 -5.48
C LEU A 22 4.19 3.95 -3.98
N THR A 23 4.66 5.02 -3.33
CA THR A 23 4.41 5.27 -1.91
C THR A 23 2.92 5.46 -1.64
N ILE A 24 2.23 6.30 -2.44
CA ILE A 24 0.78 6.50 -2.28
C ILE A 24 0.02 5.20 -2.51
N SER A 25 0.38 4.43 -3.54
CA SER A 25 -0.27 3.16 -3.84
C SER A 25 -0.06 2.15 -2.71
N PHE A 26 1.15 2.08 -2.16
CA PHE A 26 1.47 1.24 -1.01
C PHE A 26 0.65 1.65 0.22
N GLU A 27 0.57 2.95 0.51
CA GLU A 27 -0.20 3.47 1.63
C GLU A 27 -1.69 3.13 1.50
N ILE A 28 -2.27 3.30 0.32
CA ILE A 28 -3.67 2.96 0.04
C ILE A 28 -3.91 1.46 0.22
N ILE A 29 -3.08 0.60 -0.40
CA ILE A 29 -3.29 -0.85 -0.36
C ILE A 29 -3.12 -1.40 1.07
N THR A 30 -2.20 -0.82 1.83
CA THR A 30 -1.83 -1.34 3.16
C THR A 30 -2.72 -0.79 4.27
N PHE A 31 -3.14 0.48 4.19
CA PHE A 31 -3.79 1.16 5.31
C PHE A 31 -5.26 1.54 5.07
N SER A 32 -5.81 1.31 3.87
CA SER A 32 -7.21 1.64 3.56
C SER A 32 -8.20 0.59 4.06
N ASP A 33 -9.13 0.99 4.94
CA ASP A 33 -10.28 0.16 5.34
C ASP A 33 -11.13 -0.25 4.15
N TRP A 34 -11.38 0.70 3.24
CA TRP A 34 -12.22 0.48 2.07
C TRP A 34 -11.66 -0.62 1.16
N ILE A 35 -10.34 -0.67 0.96
CA ILE A 35 -9.71 -1.72 0.14
C ILE A 35 -9.88 -3.10 0.76
N TYR A 36 -9.73 -3.22 2.09
CA TYR A 36 -9.94 -4.48 2.80
C TYR A 36 -11.40 -4.92 2.75
N GLU A 37 -12.33 -4.04 3.11
CA GLU A 37 -13.78 -4.32 3.08
C GLU A 37 -14.22 -4.74 1.67
N PHE A 38 -13.85 -3.97 0.65
CA PHE A 38 -14.17 -4.28 -0.74
C PHE A 38 -13.58 -5.62 -1.19
N ASN A 39 -12.31 -5.92 -0.85
CA ASN A 39 -11.70 -7.19 -1.22
C ASN A 39 -12.26 -8.38 -0.45
N TRP A 40 -12.63 -8.21 0.82
CA TRP A 40 -13.28 -9.27 1.59
C TRP A 40 -14.62 -9.65 0.98
N ASP A 41 -15.44 -8.66 0.63
CA ASP A 41 -16.72 -8.86 -0.02
C ASP A 41 -16.55 -9.47 -1.42
N ARG A 42 -15.74 -8.82 -2.28
CA ARG A 42 -15.48 -9.27 -3.65
C ARG A 42 -15.01 -10.71 -3.75
N ASN A 43 -14.20 -11.16 -2.79
CA ASN A 43 -13.63 -12.52 -2.79
C ASN A 43 -14.39 -13.48 -1.86
N ASN A 44 -15.48 -13.03 -1.24
CA ASN A 44 -16.29 -13.79 -0.29
C ASN A 44 -15.44 -14.43 0.83
N ILE A 45 -14.53 -13.63 1.40
CA ILE A 45 -13.52 -14.10 2.37
C ILE A 45 -14.18 -14.59 3.65
N SER A 46 -15.21 -13.89 4.15
CA SER A 46 -15.96 -14.28 5.35
C SER A 46 -16.53 -15.69 5.22
N TYR A 47 -17.19 -16.00 4.10
CA TYR A 47 -17.72 -17.33 3.82
C TYR A 47 -16.62 -18.40 3.66
N ARG A 48 -15.54 -18.10 2.94
CA ARG A 48 -14.45 -19.07 2.68
C ARG A 48 -13.64 -19.40 3.92
N SER A 49 -13.47 -18.44 4.82
CA SER A 49 -12.68 -18.58 6.05
C SER A 49 -13.52 -18.92 7.27
N ASN A 50 -14.85 -18.81 7.18
CA ASN A 50 -15.79 -18.88 8.30
C ASN A 50 -15.51 -17.81 9.39
N LEU A 51 -14.92 -16.68 9.00
CA LEU A 51 -14.70 -15.52 9.87
C LEU A 51 -15.84 -14.52 9.71
N THR A 52 -16.23 -13.90 10.82
CA THR A 52 -17.17 -12.78 10.85
C THR A 52 -16.51 -11.50 10.32
N ASN A 53 -17.31 -10.53 9.88
CA ASN A 53 -16.79 -9.23 9.44
C ASN A 53 -16.00 -8.51 10.55
N ASN A 54 -16.35 -8.72 11.81
CA ASN A 54 -15.64 -8.13 12.94
C ASN A 54 -14.25 -8.76 13.13
N GLU A 55 -14.14 -10.09 13.01
CA GLU A 55 -12.84 -10.79 13.05
C GLU A 55 -11.96 -10.40 11.85
N LEU A 56 -12.55 -10.25 10.66
CA LEU A 56 -11.83 -9.73 9.51
C LEU A 56 -11.33 -8.30 9.76
N GLY A 57 -12.16 -7.43 10.35
CA GLY A 57 -11.79 -6.10 10.83
C GLY A 57 -10.54 -6.12 11.69
N GLN A 58 -10.53 -6.98 12.71
CA GLN A 58 -9.38 -7.16 13.60
C GLN A 58 -8.12 -7.63 12.86
N VAL A 59 -8.26 -8.52 11.87
CA VAL A 59 -7.14 -8.95 11.02
C VAL A 59 -6.60 -7.79 10.17
N SER A 60 -7.46 -6.95 9.59
CA SER A 60 -7.03 -5.73 8.89
C SER A 60 -6.24 -4.82 9.83
N ASP A 61 -6.75 -4.57 11.03
CA ASP A 61 -6.07 -3.73 12.02
C ASP A 61 -4.69 -4.28 12.39
N GLN A 62 -4.55 -5.59 12.56
CA GLN A 62 -3.27 -6.25 12.80
C GLN A 62 -2.28 -6.07 11.64
N ILE A 63 -2.75 -6.21 10.39
CA ILE A 63 -1.89 -6.00 9.21
C ILE A 63 -1.44 -4.54 9.14
N LYS A 64 -2.34 -3.60 9.38
CA LYS A 64 -2.01 -2.16 9.41
C LYS A 64 -1.03 -1.85 10.53
N ASP A 65 -1.24 -2.39 11.72
CA ASP A 65 -0.37 -2.14 12.86
C ASP A 65 1.04 -2.66 12.60
N TYR A 66 1.16 -3.88 12.06
CA TYR A 66 2.43 -4.47 11.64
C TYR A 66 3.23 -3.58 10.69
N PHE A 67 2.61 -3.07 9.62
CA PHE A 67 3.29 -2.22 8.64
C PHE A 67 3.49 -0.78 9.11
N LYS A 68 2.68 -0.30 10.04
CA LYS A 68 2.77 1.07 10.56
C LYS A 68 3.83 1.20 11.65
N ASN A 69 3.93 0.20 12.53
CA ASN A 69 4.84 0.22 13.66
C ASN A 69 6.20 -0.37 13.33
N ASP A 70 6.38 -0.91 12.12
CA ASP A 70 7.68 -1.41 11.66
C ASP A 70 8.19 -2.47 12.66
N ASP A 71 7.30 -3.42 13.04
CA ASP A 71 7.62 -4.47 14.02
C ASP A 71 8.76 -5.39 13.53
N GLU A 72 9.00 -5.39 12.21
CA GLU A 72 10.24 -5.81 11.58
C GLU A 72 11.15 -4.61 11.26
N LYS A 73 11.49 -3.79 12.27
CA LYS A 73 12.71 -2.99 12.18
C LYS A 73 13.83 -3.97 11.92
N ILE A 74 14.30 -4.01 10.68
CA ILE A 74 15.57 -4.62 10.33
C ILE A 74 16.59 -3.94 11.25
N ILE A 75 16.93 -4.64 12.33
CA ILE A 75 18.08 -4.33 13.16
C ILE A 75 19.28 -4.46 12.24
N SER A 76 19.96 -3.33 12.06
CA SER A 76 21.32 -3.15 11.55
C SER A 76 21.68 -3.79 10.21
N ILE A 77 22.00 -2.95 9.21
CA ILE A 77 23.35 -2.90 8.61
C ILE A 77 23.69 -1.43 8.34
#